data_AF-A0A8H8MKV9-F1
#
_entry.id   AF-A0A8H8MKV9-F1
#
_cell.length_a   1.000
_cell.length_b   1.000
_cell.length_c   1.000
_cell.angle_alpha   90.00
_cell.angle_beta   90.00
_cell.angle_gamma   90.00
#
_symmetry.space_group_name_H-M   'P 1'
#
loop_
_entity.id
_entity.type
_entity.pdbx_description
1 polymer ?
#
loop_
_entity_poly.entity_id
_entity_poly.type
_entity_poly.pdbx_seq_one_letter_code
_entity_poly.pdbx_strand_id
1 'polypeptide(L)'
;MMLLSALLCGSIALSSASPLGALVENQVPFSVIEPSSAGLHVPNGFNIDLESKRLVQFSDREEPVWISELEKIIAKAAGKRFFDITDNRESAFAPAQIPLQSYGSPNATELVKPVLETLSSDGPKANLEKFTSFRTRYYRSDTGRQSQLWLLENITKMTDKFASADLRDSISIAEFSHSWGQNSIILKIKGSDSSAGSVIISAHQDSTNMWPFLPAPGADDDGKSQ
;
A
#
# COMPACT_ATOMS: atom_id res chain seq x y z
N MET A 1 -64.55 20.08 27.56
CA MET A 1 -65.32 19.78 26.33
C MET A 1 -64.45 20.14 25.15
N MET A 2 -64.48 19.33 24.09
CA MET A 2 -63.65 19.37 22.86
C MET A 2 -62.33 18.59 22.91
N LEU A 3 -62.45 17.29 22.65
CA LEU A 3 -61.54 16.56 21.76
C LEU A 3 -61.62 17.19 20.37
N LEU A 4 -60.50 17.27 19.65
CA LEU A 4 -60.52 17.34 18.19
C LEU A 4 -59.34 16.55 17.61
N SER A 5 -59.68 15.41 17.00
CA SER A 5 -58.88 14.70 16.01
C SER A 5 -58.65 15.59 14.79
N ALA A 6 -57.50 15.45 14.13
CA ALA A 6 -57.35 15.85 12.73
C ALA A 6 -56.70 14.71 11.95
N LEU A 7 -57.50 14.20 11.01
CA LEU A 7 -57.19 13.18 10.04
C LEU A 7 -56.23 13.71 8.96
N LEU A 8 -55.40 12.78 8.54
CA LEU A 8 -54.68 12.62 7.27
C LEU A 8 -55.39 13.20 6.03
N CYS A 9 -54.66 13.97 5.22
CA CYS A 9 -54.89 14.09 3.78
C CYS A 9 -53.53 14.05 3.07
N GLY A 10 -53.32 12.99 2.29
CA GLY A 10 -52.10 12.72 1.55
C GLY A 10 -51.93 13.63 0.33
N SER A 11 -50.67 13.93 0.03
CA SER A 11 -50.26 14.46 -1.27
C SER A 11 -49.37 13.41 -1.93
N ILE A 12 -49.93 12.72 -2.93
CA ILE A 12 -49.17 11.83 -3.82
C ILE A 12 -48.48 12.76 -4.83
N ALA A 13 -47.16 12.90 -4.73
CA ALA A 13 -46.36 13.45 -5.81
C ALA A 13 -45.91 12.29 -6.71
N LEU A 14 -46.65 12.06 -7.81
CA LEU A 14 -46.11 11.32 -8.95
C LEU A 14 -44.97 12.17 -9.54
N SER A 15 -43.73 11.78 -9.30
CA SER A 15 -42.59 12.22 -10.11
C SER A 15 -42.36 11.17 -11.18
N SER A 16 -42.79 11.48 -12.40
CA SER A 16 -42.41 10.75 -13.60
C SER A 16 -40.91 10.89 -13.79
N ALA A 17 -40.17 9.82 -13.55
CA ALA A 17 -38.77 9.73 -13.94
C ALA A 17 -38.70 9.59 -15.47
N SER A 18 -38.55 10.71 -16.16
CA SER A 18 -38.05 10.72 -17.54
C SER A 18 -36.59 10.25 -17.52
N PRO A 19 -36.17 9.32 -18.41
CA PRO A 19 -34.78 8.95 -18.52
C PRO A 19 -34.05 10.12 -19.20
N LEU A 20 -33.39 10.97 -18.41
CA LEU A 20 -32.40 11.88 -18.98
C LEU A 20 -31.19 11.05 -19.37
N GLY A 21 -31.11 10.72 -20.67
CA GLY A 21 -29.87 10.39 -21.32
C GLY A 21 -28.92 11.57 -21.17
N ALA A 22 -28.02 11.49 -20.19
CA ALA A 22 -26.73 12.11 -20.30
C ALA A 22 -25.84 11.10 -21.05
N LEU A 23 -25.81 11.23 -22.36
CA LEU A 23 -24.70 10.74 -23.17
C LEU A 23 -23.43 11.33 -22.55
N VAL A 24 -22.68 10.51 -21.82
CA VAL A 24 -21.27 10.82 -21.52
C VAL A 24 -20.53 10.63 -22.82
N GLU A 25 -20.46 11.70 -23.61
CA GLU A 25 -19.87 11.79 -24.95
C GLU A 25 -18.33 11.68 -24.94
N ASN A 26 -17.76 10.96 -23.96
CA ASN A 26 -16.31 10.74 -23.78
C ASN A 26 -15.96 9.29 -23.42
N GLN A 27 -16.84 8.31 -23.66
CA GLN A 27 -16.37 6.92 -23.72
C GLN A 27 -15.68 6.70 -25.06
N VAL A 28 -14.36 6.88 -25.06
CA VAL A 28 -13.51 6.47 -26.18
C VAL A 28 -13.68 4.95 -26.32
N PRO A 29 -14.18 4.44 -27.46
CA PRO A 29 -14.23 3.01 -27.72
C PRO A 29 -12.83 2.45 -27.60
N PHE A 30 -12.70 1.35 -26.86
CA PHE A 30 -11.45 0.61 -26.73
C PHE A 30 -11.11 0.00 -28.09
N SER A 31 -10.37 0.74 -28.90
CA SER A 31 -9.41 0.12 -29.81
C SER A 31 -8.18 -0.14 -28.96
N VAL A 32 -7.80 -1.42 -28.85
CA VAL A 32 -6.42 -1.75 -28.51
C VAL A 32 -5.61 -1.21 -29.69
N ILE A 33 -5.20 0.05 -29.62
CA ILE A 33 -3.97 0.42 -30.30
C ILE A 33 -2.94 -0.45 -29.58
N GLU A 34 -2.51 -1.54 -30.22
CA GLU A 34 -1.36 -2.28 -29.73
C GLU A 34 -0.23 -1.26 -29.61
N PRO A 35 0.15 -0.85 -28.39
CA PRO A 35 1.35 -0.07 -28.24
C PRO A 35 2.45 -1.07 -28.52
N SER A 36 2.88 -1.15 -29.77
CA SER A 36 4.09 -1.89 -30.10
C SER A 36 5.16 -1.34 -29.16
N SER A 37 5.77 -2.21 -28.36
CA SER A 37 6.92 -1.87 -27.53
C SER A 37 8.11 -1.36 -28.35
N ALA A 38 8.02 -1.44 -29.68
CA ALA A 38 8.86 -0.77 -30.67
C ALA A 38 8.91 0.75 -30.44
N GLY A 39 9.76 1.17 -29.50
CA GLY A 39 10.08 2.56 -29.21
C GLY A 39 10.07 2.93 -27.73
N LEU A 40 9.48 2.11 -26.85
CA LEU A 40 9.48 2.40 -25.41
C LEU A 40 10.71 1.80 -24.73
N HIS A 41 11.63 2.66 -24.31
CA HIS A 41 12.87 2.26 -23.65
C HIS A 41 12.75 2.37 -22.13
N VAL A 42 13.13 1.31 -21.42
CA VAL A 42 13.25 1.29 -19.96
C VAL A 42 14.46 2.13 -19.56
N PRO A 43 14.31 3.22 -18.80
CA PRO A 43 15.44 4.05 -18.43
C PRO A 43 16.45 3.30 -17.56
N ASN A 44 17.71 3.73 -17.62
CA ASN A 44 18.75 3.22 -16.74
C ASN A 44 18.34 3.31 -15.26
N GLY A 45 18.67 2.26 -14.50
CA GLY A 45 18.33 2.14 -13.10
C GLY A 45 16.93 1.57 -12.81
N PHE A 46 16.24 1.03 -13.82
CA PHE A 46 15.03 0.24 -13.67
C PHE A 46 15.22 -1.17 -14.21
N ASN A 47 14.86 -2.18 -13.40
CA ASN A 47 14.91 -3.59 -13.77
C ASN A 47 13.49 -4.10 -14.07
N ILE A 48 12.97 -3.69 -15.24
CA ILE A 48 11.65 -4.08 -15.73
C ILE A 48 11.79 -4.67 -17.13
N ASP A 49 11.32 -5.90 -17.31
CA ASP A 49 11.11 -6.48 -18.64
C ASP A 49 9.66 -6.20 -19.06
N LEU A 50 9.49 -5.29 -20.03
CA LEU A 50 8.19 -4.84 -20.52
C LEU A 50 7.39 -5.95 -21.21
N GLU A 51 8.07 -6.95 -21.77
CA GLU A 51 7.43 -8.07 -22.49
C GLU A 51 7.09 -9.24 -21.56
N SER A 52 7.66 -9.25 -20.36
CA SER A 52 7.42 -10.33 -19.40
C SER A 52 5.93 -10.48 -19.10
N LYS A 53 5.45 -11.73 -19.15
CA LYS A 53 4.02 -12.04 -18.95
C LYS A 53 3.65 -11.99 -17.47
N ARG A 54 2.47 -11.46 -17.20
CA ARG A 54 1.84 -11.32 -15.88
C ARG A 54 0.40 -11.82 -15.93
N LEU A 55 0.03 -12.61 -14.93
CA LEU A 55 -1.32 -13.07 -14.72
C LEU A 55 -2.05 -12.04 -13.86
N VAL A 56 -2.99 -11.33 -14.46
CA VAL A 56 -3.66 -10.19 -13.85
C VAL A 56 -5.17 -10.44 -13.74
N GLN A 57 -5.73 -10.18 -12.56
CA GLN A 57 -7.16 -10.28 -12.31
C GLN A 57 -7.77 -8.90 -12.05
N PHE A 58 -8.75 -8.49 -12.87
CA PHE A 58 -9.36 -7.15 -12.79
C PHE A 58 -10.53 -7.06 -11.81
N SER A 59 -11.25 -8.16 -11.57
CA SER A 59 -12.37 -8.22 -10.61
C SER A 59 -12.58 -9.64 -10.07
N ASP A 60 -13.40 -9.77 -9.03
CA ASP A 60 -13.80 -11.04 -8.42
C ASP A 60 -14.70 -11.90 -9.33
N ARG A 61 -15.23 -11.32 -10.41
CA ARG A 61 -16.13 -11.97 -11.37
C ARG A 61 -15.48 -12.29 -12.70
N GLU A 62 -14.24 -11.84 -12.90
CA GLU A 62 -13.50 -12.04 -14.14
C GLU A 62 -12.37 -13.05 -13.92
N GLU A 63 -12.20 -13.91 -14.92
CA GLU A 63 -11.06 -14.84 -14.96
C GLU A 63 -9.76 -14.05 -15.13
N PRO A 64 -8.66 -14.47 -14.46
CA PRO A 64 -7.35 -13.86 -14.66
C PRO A 64 -6.88 -13.96 -16.12
N VAL A 65 -6.26 -12.89 -16.61
CA VAL A 65 -5.76 -12.79 -17.99
C VAL A 65 -4.24 -12.62 -18.02
N TRP A 66 -3.59 -13.28 -18.97
CA TRP A 66 -2.16 -13.08 -19.24
C TRP A 66 -1.95 -11.84 -20.10
N ILE A 67 -1.27 -10.85 -19.54
CA ILE A 67 -0.87 -9.62 -20.24
C ILE A 67 0.63 -9.39 -20.08
N SER A 68 1.24 -8.57 -20.91
CA SER A 68 2.61 -8.08 -20.73
C SER A 68 2.71 -7.10 -19.55
N GLU A 69 3.91 -6.94 -19.00
CA GLU A 69 4.19 -5.92 -18.00
C GLU A 69 3.88 -4.51 -18.54
N LEU A 70 4.11 -4.25 -19.84
CA LEU A 70 3.72 -3.00 -20.49
C LEU A 70 2.20 -2.78 -20.47
N GLU A 71 1.41 -3.77 -20.87
CA GLU A 71 -0.05 -3.70 -20.82
C GLU A 71 -0.56 -3.48 -19.39
N LYS A 72 0.08 -4.10 -18.39
CA LYS A 72 -0.22 -3.88 -16.97
C LYS A 72 0.04 -2.43 -16.56
N ILE A 73 1.17 -1.86 -16.96
CA ILE A 73 1.50 -0.43 -16.71
C ILE A 73 0.47 0.48 -17.37
N ILE A 74 0.10 0.21 -18.62
CA ILE A 74 -0.91 0.98 -19.36
C ILE A 74 -2.28 0.89 -18.69
N ALA A 75 -2.69 -0.30 -18.25
CA ALA A 75 -3.94 -0.48 -17.52
C ALA A 75 -3.96 0.35 -16.23
N LYS A 76 -2.86 0.36 -15.46
CA LYS A 76 -2.72 1.18 -14.24
C LYS A 76 -2.79 2.67 -14.55
N ALA A 77 -2.08 3.13 -15.58
CA ALA A 77 -2.10 4.53 -16.02
C ALA A 77 -3.48 4.98 -16.51
N ALA A 78 -4.28 4.06 -17.07
CA ALA A 78 -5.68 4.27 -17.42
C ALA A 78 -6.65 4.20 -16.22
N GLY A 79 -6.14 4.05 -14.99
CA GLY A 79 -6.95 4.00 -13.77
C GLY A 79 -7.66 2.66 -13.52
N LYS A 80 -7.34 1.61 -14.29
CA LYS A 80 -7.90 0.27 -14.05
C LYS A 80 -7.26 -0.34 -12.79
N ARG A 81 -8.10 -0.93 -11.95
CA ARG A 81 -7.68 -1.67 -10.76
C ARG A 81 -7.53 -3.13 -11.11
N PHE A 82 -6.52 -3.78 -10.54
CA PHE A 82 -6.25 -5.19 -10.74
C PHE A 82 -5.34 -5.73 -9.65
N PHE A 83 -5.29 -7.06 -9.53
CA PHE A 83 -4.29 -7.80 -8.78
C PHE A 83 -3.37 -8.53 -9.74
N ASP A 84 -2.06 -8.46 -9.49
CA ASP A 84 -1.07 -9.30 -10.15
C ASP A 84 -0.91 -10.57 -9.30
N ILE A 85 -1.42 -11.70 -9.81
CA ILE A 85 -1.42 -13.00 -9.13
C ILE A 85 -0.41 -13.97 -9.77
N THR A 86 0.58 -13.42 -10.50
CA THR A 86 1.58 -14.22 -11.24
C THR A 86 2.31 -15.20 -10.32
N ASP A 87 2.78 -14.70 -9.18
CA ASP A 87 3.58 -15.47 -8.21
C ASP A 87 2.74 -16.02 -7.04
N ASN A 88 1.50 -15.56 -6.89
CA ASN A 88 0.57 -16.05 -5.88
C ASN A 88 -0.81 -16.30 -6.52
N ARG A 89 -1.03 -17.53 -6.99
CA ARG A 89 -2.18 -17.90 -7.83
C ARG A 89 -3.51 -18.00 -7.09
N GLU A 90 -3.49 -17.83 -5.77
CA GLU A 90 -4.73 -17.72 -5.01
C GLU A 90 -5.44 -16.41 -5.39
N SER A 91 -6.77 -16.47 -5.54
CA SER A 91 -7.56 -15.28 -5.82
C SER A 91 -7.32 -14.25 -4.70
N ALA A 92 -6.87 -13.06 -5.08
CA ALA A 92 -6.74 -11.93 -4.14
C ALA A 92 -8.09 -11.50 -3.54
N PHE A 93 -9.20 -12.00 -4.09
CA PHE A 93 -10.56 -11.76 -3.63
C PHE A 93 -11.11 -12.89 -2.75
N ALA A 94 -10.30 -13.91 -2.43
CA ALA A 94 -10.75 -15.00 -1.57
C ALA A 94 -11.10 -14.47 -0.16
N PRO A 95 -12.29 -14.79 0.38
CA PRO A 95 -12.65 -14.37 1.73
C PRO A 95 -11.78 -15.08 2.77
N ALA A 96 -11.02 -14.31 3.55
CA ALA A 96 -10.29 -14.84 4.71
C ALA A 96 -11.22 -14.87 5.94
N GLN A 97 -11.40 -16.04 6.54
CA GLN A 97 -12.02 -16.14 7.86
C GLN A 97 -10.97 -15.88 8.94
N ILE A 98 -11.01 -14.68 9.52
CA ILE A 98 -10.16 -14.32 10.66
C ILE A 98 -10.98 -14.55 11.93
N PRO A 99 -10.53 -15.42 12.86
CA PRO A 99 -11.17 -15.59 14.15
C PRO A 99 -11.25 -14.24 14.87
N LEU A 100 -12.43 -13.90 15.39
CA LEU A 100 -12.59 -12.67 16.15
C LEU A 100 -11.90 -12.86 17.51
N GLN A 101 -10.73 -12.26 17.68
CA GLN A 101 -10.03 -12.25 18.95
C GLN A 101 -10.52 -11.06 19.79
N SER A 102 -11.03 -11.35 20.99
CA SER A 102 -11.42 -10.31 21.95
C SER A 102 -10.21 -9.92 22.79
N TYR A 103 -9.92 -8.62 22.85
CA TYR A 103 -8.90 -8.04 23.71
C TYR A 103 -9.58 -7.35 24.89
N GLY A 104 -8.98 -7.44 26.08
CA GLY A 104 -9.45 -6.71 27.25
C GLY A 104 -9.24 -5.19 27.10
N SER A 105 -9.81 -4.42 28.03
CA SER A 105 -9.58 -2.98 28.09
C SER A 105 -8.08 -2.67 28.31
N PRO A 106 -7.52 -1.65 27.63
CA PRO A 106 -6.13 -1.23 27.86
C PRO A 106 -5.89 -0.91 29.33
N ASN A 107 -4.82 -1.46 29.91
CA ASN A 107 -4.50 -1.32 31.34
C ASN A 107 -3.04 -0.88 31.60
N ALA A 108 -2.28 -0.55 30.55
CA ALA A 108 -0.86 -0.18 30.63
C ALA A 108 -0.62 1.35 30.70
N THR A 109 -1.58 2.12 31.20
CA THR A 109 -1.57 3.60 31.18
C THR A 109 -0.30 4.21 31.79
N GLU A 110 0.16 3.67 32.92
CA GLU A 110 1.35 4.16 33.64
C GLU A 110 2.66 3.92 32.85
N LEU A 111 2.67 2.93 31.94
CA LEU A 111 3.80 2.68 31.05
C LEU A 111 3.72 3.54 29.78
N VAL A 112 2.53 3.76 29.25
CA VAL A 112 2.32 4.49 27.98
C VAL A 112 2.51 5.99 28.14
N LYS A 113 2.00 6.60 29.22
CA LYS A 113 2.04 8.06 29.40
C LYS A 113 3.46 8.65 29.32
N PRO A 114 4.47 8.13 30.04
CA PRO A 114 5.84 8.65 29.92
C PRO A 114 6.42 8.50 28.52
N VAL A 115 6.07 7.43 27.79
CA VAL A 115 6.52 7.22 26.41
C VAL A 115 5.93 8.28 25.48
N LEU A 116 4.64 8.60 25.62
CA LEU A 116 3.99 9.65 24.83
C LEU A 116 4.63 11.03 25.02
N GLU A 117 5.14 11.32 26.22
CA GLU A 117 5.85 12.57 26.52
C GLU A 117 7.21 12.67 25.81
N THR A 118 7.78 11.54 25.37
CA THR A 118 9.06 11.52 24.62
C THR A 118 8.89 11.69 23.11
N LEU A 119 7.64 11.73 22.61
CA LEU A 119 7.39 11.82 21.17
C LEU A 119 7.85 13.17 20.61
N SER A 120 8.55 13.12 19.47
CA SER A 120 8.97 14.30 18.72
C SER A 120 8.69 14.11 17.23
N SER A 121 8.42 15.23 16.54
CA SER A 121 8.28 15.27 15.08
C SER A 121 9.61 15.32 14.33
N ASP A 122 10.73 15.54 15.02
CA ASP A 122 12.01 15.85 14.37
C ASP A 122 12.58 14.64 13.61
N GLY A 123 12.51 13.46 14.21
CA GLY A 123 12.89 12.20 13.56
C GLY A 123 12.05 11.92 12.31
N PRO A 124 10.70 11.84 12.42
CA PRO A 124 9.82 11.66 11.27
C PRO A 124 10.02 12.69 10.16
N LYS A 125 10.24 13.97 10.48
CA LYS A 125 10.52 15.01 9.49
C LYS A 125 11.85 14.77 8.75
N ALA A 126 12.91 14.41 9.47
CA ALA A 126 14.20 14.10 8.88
C ALA A 126 14.16 12.83 8.00
N ASN A 127 13.41 11.81 8.43
CA ASN A 127 13.17 10.61 7.64
C ASN A 127 12.42 10.95 6.35
N LEU A 128 11.33 11.72 6.44
CA LEU A 128 10.53 12.13 5.30
C LEU A 128 11.34 12.96 4.29
N GLU A 129 12.17 13.90 4.76
CA GLU A 129 13.07 14.67 3.91
C GLU A 129 14.04 13.75 3.15
N LYS A 130 14.62 12.77 3.84
CA LYS A 130 15.50 11.80 3.20
C LYS A 130 14.76 10.90 2.21
N PHE A 131 13.60 10.36 2.57
CA PHE A 131 12.80 9.49 1.70
C PHE A 131 12.30 10.20 0.45
N THR A 132 11.96 11.48 0.54
CA THR A 132 11.49 12.29 -0.60
C THR A 132 12.64 12.80 -1.47
N SER A 133 13.90 12.73 -1.00
CA SER A 133 15.09 13.05 -1.79
C SER A 133 15.43 12.00 -2.85
N PHE A 134 14.97 10.75 -2.69
CA PHE A 134 15.11 9.73 -3.72
C PHE A 134 14.17 10.05 -4.89
N ARG A 135 14.65 9.94 -6.13
CA ARG A 135 13.83 10.18 -7.34
C ARG A 135 12.52 9.38 -7.30
N THR A 136 12.62 8.12 -6.91
CA THR A 136 11.52 7.20 -6.68
C THR A 136 11.99 6.12 -5.72
N ARG A 137 11.07 5.51 -4.98
CA ARG A 137 11.33 4.32 -4.16
C ARG A 137 10.71 3.07 -4.77
N TYR A 138 10.44 3.10 -6.08
CA TYR A 138 9.83 1.99 -6.81
C TYR A 138 10.62 0.69 -6.65
N TYR A 139 9.93 -0.41 -6.34
CA TYR A 139 10.50 -1.69 -5.93
C TYR A 139 11.49 -2.32 -6.93
N ARG A 140 11.38 -2.01 -8.23
CA ARG A 140 12.31 -2.45 -9.29
C ARG A 140 13.30 -1.38 -9.74
N SER A 141 13.48 -0.32 -8.96
CA SER A 141 14.44 0.75 -9.27
C SER A 141 15.68 0.70 -8.37
N ASP A 142 16.81 1.16 -8.91
CA ASP A 142 18.05 1.30 -8.14
C ASP A 142 17.88 2.24 -6.95
N THR A 143 17.15 3.35 -7.13
CA THR A 143 16.85 4.29 -6.03
C THR A 143 15.90 3.69 -5.01
N GLY A 144 14.99 2.79 -5.43
CA GLY A 144 14.20 1.95 -4.54
C GLY A 144 15.07 1.08 -3.64
N ARG A 145 16.01 0.33 -4.21
CA ARG A 145 16.96 -0.47 -3.43
C ARG A 145 17.84 0.40 -2.52
N GLN A 146 18.35 1.53 -3.00
CA GLN A 146 19.14 2.45 -2.18
C GLN A 146 18.35 2.99 -0.99
N SER A 147 17.08 3.32 -1.19
CA SER A 147 16.21 3.79 -0.10
C SER A 147 15.94 2.71 0.96
N GLN A 148 15.83 1.44 0.54
CA GLN A 148 15.76 0.30 1.45
C GLN A 148 17.05 0.12 2.26
N LEU A 149 18.22 0.16 1.60
CA LEU A 149 19.52 0.05 2.28
C LEU A 149 19.73 1.18 3.29
N TRP A 150 19.31 2.40 2.94
CA TRP A 150 19.34 3.54 3.86
C TRP A 150 18.44 3.31 5.09
N LEU A 151 17.22 2.78 4.90
CA LEU A 151 16.32 2.47 6.01
C LEU A 151 16.91 1.38 6.93
N LEU A 152 17.50 0.33 6.35
CA LEU A 152 18.17 -0.73 7.12
C LEU A 152 19.30 -0.18 7.99
N GLU A 153 20.14 0.69 7.42
CA GLU A 153 21.22 1.35 8.14
C GLU A 153 20.66 2.25 9.26
N ASN A 154 19.60 3.00 8.99
CA ASN A 154 18.97 3.87 9.97
C ASN A 154 18.37 3.08 11.14
N ILE A 155 17.65 1.99 10.87
CA ILE A 155 17.08 1.10 11.91
C ILE A 155 18.19 0.51 12.78
N THR A 156 19.29 0.07 12.17
CA THR A 156 20.45 -0.47 12.88
C THR A 156 21.06 0.59 13.80
N LYS A 157 21.32 1.79 13.29
CA LYS A 157 21.85 2.93 14.08
C LYS A 157 20.94 3.30 15.24
N MET A 158 19.62 3.35 15.02
CA MET A 158 18.66 3.67 16.07
C MET A 158 18.64 2.60 17.16
N THR A 159 18.69 1.33 16.76
CA THR A 159 18.75 0.19 17.69
C THR A 159 20.02 0.25 18.52
N ASP A 160 21.18 0.46 17.91
CA ASP A 160 22.46 0.57 18.62
C ASP A 160 22.48 1.73 19.62
N LYS A 161 21.89 2.87 19.24
CA LYS A 161 21.87 4.09 20.04
C LYS A 161 20.91 4.02 21.21
N PHE A 162 19.72 3.44 21.04
CA PHE A 162 18.63 3.57 21.99
C PHE A 162 18.26 2.28 22.73
N ALA A 163 18.57 1.10 22.19
CA ALA A 163 18.30 -0.15 22.91
C ALA A 163 19.39 -0.41 23.97
N SER A 164 18.97 -0.81 25.17
CA SER A 164 19.87 -1.30 26.21
C SER A 164 20.56 -2.59 25.75
N ALA A 165 21.66 -2.98 26.43
CA ALA A 165 22.37 -4.22 26.11
C ALA A 165 21.43 -5.44 26.09
N ASP A 166 20.66 -5.63 27.17
CA ASP A 166 19.71 -6.74 27.30
C ASP A 166 18.61 -6.72 26.23
N LEU A 167 18.14 -5.54 25.82
CA LEU A 167 17.13 -5.41 24.77
C LEU A 167 17.71 -5.74 23.40
N ARG A 168 18.95 -5.34 23.11
CA ARG A 168 19.63 -5.67 21.84
C ARG A 168 19.78 -7.17 21.64
N ASP A 169 20.04 -7.93 22.71
CA ASP A 169 20.10 -9.39 22.64
C ASP A 169 18.76 -10.04 22.28
N SER A 170 17.65 -9.31 22.45
CA SER A 170 16.30 -9.73 22.07
C SER A 170 15.85 -9.18 20.71
N ILE A 171 16.63 -8.31 20.08
CA ILE A 171 16.33 -7.72 18.76
C ILE A 171 17.02 -8.51 17.66
N SER A 172 16.27 -8.81 16.59
CA SER A 172 16.83 -9.28 15.32
C SER A 172 16.36 -8.39 14.18
N ILE A 173 17.27 -8.02 13.29
CA ILE A 173 17.00 -7.22 12.08
C ILE A 173 17.41 -8.08 10.90
N ALA A 174 16.47 -8.35 9.99
CA ALA A 174 16.71 -9.19 8.83
C ALA A 174 16.05 -8.60 7.58
N GLU A 175 16.64 -8.88 6.42
CA GLU A 175 16.03 -8.63 5.13
C GLU A 175 15.28 -9.86 4.64
N PHE A 176 14.03 -9.67 4.21
CA PHE A 176 13.31 -10.66 3.43
C PHE A 176 13.56 -10.39 1.94
N SER A 177 14.25 -11.33 1.29
CA SER A 177 14.72 -11.16 -0.08
C SER A 177 13.60 -11.34 -1.11
N HIS A 178 13.57 -10.47 -2.11
CA HIS A 178 12.63 -10.53 -3.22
C HIS A 178 13.34 -10.57 -4.59
N SER A 179 12.67 -11.09 -5.61
CA SER A 179 13.22 -11.22 -6.97
C SER A 179 13.43 -9.88 -7.69
N TRP A 180 12.82 -8.79 -7.20
CA TRP A 180 12.88 -7.45 -7.78
C TRP A 180 13.97 -6.53 -7.20
N GLY A 181 14.69 -6.98 -6.16
CA GLY A 181 15.90 -6.32 -5.66
C GLY A 181 15.71 -5.33 -4.50
N GLN A 182 14.52 -4.76 -4.29
CA GLN A 182 14.17 -4.05 -3.06
C GLN A 182 13.59 -5.03 -2.04
N ASN A 183 14.33 -5.28 -0.96
CA ASN A 183 13.94 -6.23 0.08
C ASN A 183 13.00 -5.62 1.12
N SER A 184 12.19 -6.44 1.79
CA SER A 184 11.47 -5.98 2.99
C SER A 184 12.39 -6.10 4.21
N ILE A 185 12.26 -5.18 5.17
CA ILE A 185 13.04 -5.21 6.42
C ILE A 185 12.13 -5.68 7.54
N ILE A 186 12.59 -6.65 8.33
CA ILE A 186 11.90 -7.21 9.48
C ILE A 186 12.76 -6.94 10.71
N LEU A 187 12.30 -6.02 11.57
CA LEU A 187 12.79 -5.90 12.94
C LEU A 187 11.87 -6.69 13.86
N LYS A 188 12.43 -7.61 14.63
CA LYS A 188 11.71 -8.44 15.59
C LYS A 188 12.30 -8.28 16.98
N ILE A 189 11.46 -7.88 17.93
CA ILE A 189 11.75 -7.93 19.37
C ILE A 189 11.15 -9.24 19.90
N LYS A 190 11.97 -10.13 20.46
CA LYS A 190 11.50 -11.39 21.03
C LYS A 190 10.78 -11.10 22.34
N GLY A 191 9.49 -11.47 22.41
CA GLY A 191 8.71 -11.40 23.65
C GLY A 191 9.22 -12.39 24.71
N SER A 192 9.02 -12.05 25.98
CA SER A 192 9.40 -12.88 27.12
C SER A 192 8.49 -14.10 27.30
N ASP A 193 7.24 -14.02 26.86
CA ASP A 193 6.27 -15.12 26.87
C ASP A 193 6.14 -15.70 25.45
N SER A 194 6.59 -16.94 25.27
CA SER A 194 6.51 -17.65 23.99
C SER A 194 5.10 -18.13 23.62
N SER A 195 4.15 -18.08 24.57
CA SER A 195 2.74 -18.44 24.35
C SER A 195 1.87 -17.24 23.96
N ALA A 196 2.40 -16.02 24.11
CA ALA A 196 1.72 -14.81 23.70
C ALA A 196 1.67 -14.66 22.17
N GLY A 197 0.65 -13.92 21.70
CA GLY A 197 0.53 -13.55 20.29
C GLY A 197 1.62 -12.58 19.83
N SER A 198 1.72 -12.38 18.51
CA SER A 198 2.62 -11.38 17.92
C SER A 198 1.89 -10.07 17.66
N VAL A 199 2.55 -8.94 17.96
CA VAL A 199 2.10 -7.61 17.54
C VAL A 199 2.91 -7.21 16.31
N ILE A 200 2.22 -6.85 15.23
CA ILE A 200 2.85 -6.43 13.97
C ILE A 200 2.53 -4.96 13.74
N ILE A 201 3.57 -4.15 13.58
CA ILE A 201 3.48 -2.76 13.13
C ILE A 201 4.20 -2.71 11.79
N SER A 202 3.56 -2.13 10.77
CA SER A 202 4.06 -2.15 9.40
C SER A 202 3.74 -0.86 8.66
N ALA A 203 4.65 -0.46 7.78
CA ALA A 203 4.49 0.59 6.78
C ALA A 203 5.22 0.13 5.51
N HIS A 204 4.72 0.50 4.33
CA HIS A 204 5.40 0.13 3.08
C HIS A 204 6.45 1.17 2.71
N GLN A 205 7.53 0.72 2.08
CA GLN A 205 8.73 1.54 1.91
C GLN A 205 8.80 2.17 0.51
N ASP A 206 8.17 1.53 -0.45
CA ASP A 206 8.20 1.92 -1.85
C ASP A 206 7.38 3.18 -2.12
N SER A 207 7.49 3.67 -3.35
CA SER A 207 6.64 4.71 -3.89
C SER A 207 6.43 4.45 -5.36
N THR A 208 5.32 4.93 -5.90
CA THR A 208 4.98 4.73 -7.30
C THR A 208 4.46 5.99 -7.94
N ASN A 209 4.57 6.04 -9.26
CA ASN A 209 3.86 6.97 -10.13
C ASN A 209 2.95 6.15 -11.06
N MET A 210 2.02 6.78 -11.77
CA MET A 210 1.21 6.11 -12.81
C MET A 210 2.10 5.49 -13.89
N TRP A 211 3.19 6.18 -14.22
CA TRP A 211 4.28 5.63 -15.02
C TRP A 211 5.50 5.37 -14.13
N PRO A 212 5.96 4.11 -13.98
CA PRO A 212 6.98 3.75 -12.98
C PRO A 212 8.30 4.51 -13.11
N PHE A 213 8.61 5.04 -14.29
CA PHE A 213 9.85 5.75 -14.59
C PHE A 213 9.86 7.23 -14.19
N LEU A 214 8.69 7.79 -13.87
CA LEU A 214 8.55 9.17 -13.44
C LEU A 214 8.93 9.33 -11.96
N PRO A 215 9.32 10.54 -11.53
CA PRO A 215 9.57 10.81 -10.12
C PRO A 215 8.36 10.45 -9.25
N ALA A 216 8.63 9.83 -8.10
CA ALA A 216 7.64 9.46 -7.10
C ALA A 216 8.19 9.77 -5.70
N PRO A 217 8.11 11.03 -5.23
CA PRO A 217 8.60 11.39 -3.90
C PRO A 217 7.90 10.63 -2.77
N GLY A 218 6.65 10.20 -2.96
CA GLY A 218 5.92 9.35 -2.03
C GLY A 218 5.90 9.87 -0.59
N ALA A 219 5.65 11.17 -0.42
CA ALA A 219 5.73 11.83 0.88
C ALA A 219 4.61 11.35 1.82
N ASP A 220 3.36 11.44 1.36
CA ASP A 220 2.20 10.98 2.13
C ASP A 220 1.99 9.46 2.03
N ASP A 221 2.41 8.88 0.91
CA ASP A 221 2.24 7.47 0.54
C ASP A 221 3.62 6.87 0.18
N ASP A 222 4.34 6.28 1.14
CA ASP A 222 4.06 6.23 2.59
C ASP A 222 5.24 6.78 3.42
N GLY A 223 5.95 7.77 2.84
CA GLY A 223 7.17 8.32 3.43
C GLY A 223 7.00 8.96 4.80
N LYS A 224 5.78 9.40 5.18
CA LYS A 224 5.48 9.98 6.49
C LYS A 224 5.36 8.94 7.61
N SER A 225 5.06 7.69 7.25
CA SER A 225 4.86 6.60 8.21
C SER A 225 6.17 5.87 8.52
N GLN A 226 7.22 6.15 7.74
CA GLN A 226 8.57 5.57 7.84
C GLN A 226 9.54 6.55 8.53
#